data_AF-A0A974TYQ2-F1
#
_entry.id   AF-A0A974TYQ2-F1
#
_cell.length_a   1.000
_cell.length_b   1.000
_cell.length_c   1.000
_cell.angle_alpha   90.00
_cell.angle_beta   90.00
_cell.angle_gamma   90.00
#
_symmetry.space_group_name_H-M   'P 1'
#
loop_
_entity.id
_entity.type
_entity.pdbx_description
1 polymer ?
#
loop_
_entity_poly.entity_id
_entity_poly.type
_entity_poly.pdbx_seq_one_letter_code
_entity_poly.pdbx_strand_id
1 'polypeptide(L)'
;MSACETTSDLVRSPGLPRSPEGAPVFAEPWQAQAFAMTVRLHEQGLFSWSDWAEALSTEVHRPGRSADGSDYFDCWVAALSNLVAARGVTDETALSALSDRWSRAAEATPHGTPIRLENASP
;
A
#
# COMPACT_ATOMS: atom_id res chain seq x y z
N MET A 1 -32.98 -3.74 -3.23
CA MET A 1 -31.74 -4.53 -3.06
C MET A 1 -30.87 -4.27 -4.28
N SER A 2 -30.16 -3.13 -4.29
CA SER A 2 -29.22 -2.81 -5.37
C SER A 2 -27.85 -3.25 -4.93
N ALA A 3 -27.30 -4.25 -5.61
CA ALA A 3 -25.96 -4.76 -5.36
C ALA A 3 -24.94 -3.65 -5.62
N CYS A 4 -24.01 -3.48 -4.69
CA CYS A 4 -22.79 -2.71 -4.87
C CYS A 4 -22.00 -3.29 -6.04
N GLU A 5 -22.09 -2.66 -7.21
CA GLU A 5 -21.23 -2.99 -8.35
C GLU A 5 -20.41 -1.75 -8.73
N THR A 6 -19.71 -1.18 -7.74
CA THR A 6 -18.63 -0.23 -7.99
C THR A 6 -17.35 -1.04 -8.15
N THR A 7 -17.17 -1.68 -9.31
CA THR A 7 -15.87 -2.24 -9.65
C THR A 7 -14.90 -1.07 -9.80
N SER A 8 -14.06 -0.85 -8.78
CA SER A 8 -13.10 0.24 -8.73
C SER A 8 -12.24 0.27 -10.01
N ASP A 9 -12.17 1.42 -10.68
CA ASP A 9 -11.38 1.62 -11.91
C ASP A 9 -9.89 1.26 -11.72
N LEU A 10 -9.40 1.24 -10.47
CA LEU A 10 -8.08 0.72 -10.12
C LEU A 10 -7.82 -0.72 -10.52
N VAL A 11 -8.86 -1.56 -10.54
CA VAL A 11 -8.74 -2.95 -11.02
C VAL A 11 -8.21 -2.97 -12.46
N ARG A 12 -8.44 -1.88 -13.21
CA ARG A 12 -7.98 -1.67 -14.59
C ARG A 12 -6.66 -0.88 -14.70
N SER A 13 -5.99 -0.58 -13.59
CA SER A 13 -4.71 0.14 -13.59
C SER A 13 -3.62 -0.57 -14.43
N PRO A 14 -2.92 0.14 -15.34
CA PRO A 14 -1.79 -0.45 -16.06
C PRO A 14 -0.68 -0.81 -15.06
N GLY A 15 -0.29 -2.09 -15.05
CA GLY A 15 0.73 -2.64 -14.13
C GLY A 15 0.20 -3.56 -13.03
N LEU A 16 -1.12 -3.60 -12.79
CA LEU A 16 -1.69 -4.58 -11.86
C LEU A 16 -1.69 -5.97 -12.52
N PRO A 17 -1.05 -7.00 -11.93
CA PRO A 17 -1.11 -8.36 -12.47
C PRO A 17 -2.56 -8.85 -12.42
N ARG A 18 -3.02 -9.50 -13.50
CA ARG A 18 -4.40 -10.01 -13.61
C ARG A 18 -4.41 -11.48 -13.96
N SER A 19 -5.41 -12.19 -13.45
CA SER A 19 -5.72 -13.55 -13.87
C SER A 19 -6.34 -13.53 -15.28
N PRO A 20 -6.43 -14.69 -15.95
CA PRO A 20 -7.17 -14.83 -17.21
C PRO A 20 -8.64 -14.36 -17.13
N GLU A 21 -9.23 -14.43 -15.94
CA GLU A 21 -10.59 -14.00 -15.62
C GLU A 21 -10.68 -12.49 -15.29
N GLY A 22 -9.56 -11.76 -15.34
CA GLY A 22 -9.49 -10.31 -15.15
C GLY A 22 -9.39 -9.84 -13.70
N ALA A 23 -9.36 -10.76 -12.73
CA ALA A 23 -9.22 -10.42 -11.32
C ALA A 23 -7.76 -10.03 -10.99
N PRO A 24 -7.52 -9.07 -10.07
CA PRO A 24 -6.18 -8.78 -9.58
C PRO A 24 -5.52 -10.02 -8.96
N VAL A 25 -4.30 -10.33 -9.39
CA VAL A 25 -3.46 -11.37 -8.81
C VAL A 25 -2.31 -10.71 -8.06
N PHE A 26 -2.10 -11.16 -6.83
CA PHE A 26 -1.07 -10.64 -5.95
C PHE A 26 -0.05 -11.74 -5.68
N ALA A 27 1.24 -11.40 -5.77
CA ALA A 27 2.32 -12.34 -5.47
C ALA A 27 2.42 -12.60 -3.97
N GLU A 28 2.13 -11.59 -3.17
CA GLU A 28 2.21 -11.65 -1.72
C GLU A 28 0.92 -11.14 -1.07
N PRO A 29 0.48 -11.69 0.08
CA PRO A 29 -0.75 -11.26 0.75
C PRO A 29 -0.81 -9.76 1.09
N TRP A 30 0.33 -9.15 1.41
CA TRP A 30 0.41 -7.73 1.75
C TRP A 30 0.08 -6.81 0.55
N GLN A 31 0.34 -7.25 -0.68
CA GLN A 31 0.05 -6.47 -1.89
C GLN A 31 -1.47 -6.32 -2.07
N ALA A 32 -2.23 -7.39 -1.78
CA ALA A 32 -3.68 -7.35 -1.77
C ALA A 32 -4.23 -6.38 -0.71
N GLN A 33 -3.58 -6.33 0.45
CA GLN A 33 -3.96 -5.42 1.53
C GLN A 33 -3.69 -3.96 1.14
N ALA A 34 -2.52 -3.66 0.55
CA ALA A 34 -2.20 -2.32 0.06
C ALA A 34 -3.20 -1.84 -0.99
N PHE A 35 -3.52 -2.71 -1.96
CA PHE A 35 -4.56 -2.43 -2.97
C PHE A 35 -5.93 -2.14 -2.33
N ALA A 36 -6.37 -2.99 -1.41
CA ALA A 36 -7.66 -2.83 -0.74
C ALA A 36 -7.74 -1.53 0.08
N MET A 37 -6.64 -1.15 0.76
CA MET A 37 -6.56 0.12 1.47
C MET A 37 -6.69 1.31 0.51
N THR A 38 -5.97 1.30 -0.63
CA THR A 38 -6.08 2.37 -1.63
C THR A 38 -7.50 2.51 -2.16
N VAL A 39 -8.15 1.40 -2.54
CA VAL A 39 -9.55 1.41 -3.01
C VAL A 39 -10.48 2.00 -1.95
N ARG A 40 -10.37 1.55 -0.71
CA ARG A 40 -11.24 2.00 0.38
C ARG A 40 -11.05 3.48 0.71
N LEU A 41 -9.81 3.97 0.73
CA LEU A 41 -9.52 5.38 1.02
C LEU A 41 -10.03 6.30 -0.10
N HIS A 42 -9.95 5.85 -1.36
CA HIS A 42 -10.57 6.54 -2.49
C HIS A 42 -12.11 6.55 -2.38
N GLU A 43 -12.74 5.41 -2.08
CA GLU A 43 -14.20 5.34 -1.90
C GLU A 43 -14.71 6.26 -0.78
N GLN A 44 -13.87 6.54 0.21
CA GLN A 44 -14.13 7.51 1.28
C GLN A 44 -13.90 8.96 0.87
N GLY A 45 -13.42 9.22 -0.34
CA GLY A 45 -13.20 10.56 -0.89
C GLY A 45 -11.95 11.26 -0.35
N LEU A 46 -11.00 10.52 0.25
CA LEU A 46 -9.76 11.12 0.77
C LEU A 46 -8.85 11.66 -0.34
N PHE A 47 -8.91 11.05 -1.52
CA PHE A 47 -8.22 11.49 -2.73
C PHE A 47 -8.99 11.01 -3.96
N SER A 48 -8.76 11.66 -5.10
CA SER A 48 -9.28 11.24 -6.39
C SER A 48 -8.35 10.25 -7.09
N TRP A 49 -8.84 9.53 -8.10
CA TRP A 49 -7.97 8.68 -8.92
C TRP A 49 -6.86 9.44 -9.65
N SER A 50 -7.07 10.71 -10.01
CA SER A 50 -6.01 11.55 -10.58
C SER A 50 -4.90 11.82 -9.58
N ASP A 51 -5.24 12.15 -8.32
CA ASP A 51 -4.23 12.36 -7.28
C ASP A 51 -3.42 11.08 -7.01
N TRP A 52 -4.11 9.93 -7.02
CA TRP A 52 -3.47 8.63 -6.87
C TRP A 52 -2.50 8.33 -8.02
N ALA A 53 -2.94 8.54 -9.27
CA ALA A 53 -2.13 8.28 -10.45
C ALA A 53 -0.86 9.16 -10.47
N GLU A 54 -0.98 10.42 -10.08
CA GLU A 54 0.15 11.35 -9.96
C GLU A 54 1.14 10.91 -8.87
N ALA A 55 0.63 10.58 -7.68
CA ALA A 55 1.45 10.10 -6.57
C ALA A 55 2.19 8.80 -6.93
N LEU A 56 1.49 7.83 -7.52
CA LEU A 56 2.09 6.56 -7.94
C LEU A 56 3.12 6.76 -9.05
N SER A 57 2.80 7.60 -10.05
CA SER A 57 3.73 7.90 -11.14
C SER A 57 5.02 8.52 -10.60
N THR A 58 4.92 9.44 -9.64
CA THR A 58 6.09 10.04 -8.99
C THR A 58 6.97 9.00 -8.32
N GLU A 59 6.38 8.01 -7.63
CA GLU A 59 7.14 6.95 -6.98
C GLU A 59 7.78 5.98 -7.96
N VAL A 60 7.06 5.53 -8.97
CA VAL A 60 7.55 4.57 -9.98
C VAL A 60 8.70 5.16 -10.81
N HIS A 61 8.75 6.49 -11.00
CA HIS A 61 9.80 7.16 -11.76
C HIS A 61 10.96 7.66 -10.89
N ARG A 62 11.00 7.35 -9.59
CA ARG A 62 12.15 7.74 -8.76
C ARG A 62 13.45 7.10 -9.27
N PRO A 63 14.61 7.77 -9.09
CA PRO A 63 15.90 7.14 -9.32
C PRO A 63 16.08 5.90 -8.44
N GLY A 64 16.65 4.83 -8.99
CA GLY A 64 16.95 3.60 -8.24
C GLY A 64 15.82 2.57 -8.20
N ARG A 65 14.72 2.79 -8.92
CA ARG A 65 13.64 1.81 -9.09
C ARG A 65 14.07 0.61 -9.93
N SER A 66 13.49 -0.55 -9.64
CA SER A 66 13.88 -1.77 -10.32
C SER A 66 13.42 -1.76 -11.78
N ALA A 67 14.34 -2.08 -12.70
CA ALA A 67 14.04 -2.13 -14.13
C ALA A 67 13.07 -3.26 -14.50
N ASP A 68 12.95 -4.29 -13.66
CA ASP A 68 12.03 -5.41 -13.83
C ASP A 68 10.66 -5.20 -13.17
N GLY A 69 10.47 -4.08 -12.46
CA GLY A 69 9.21 -3.74 -11.77
C GLY A 69 8.91 -4.58 -10.54
N SER A 70 9.89 -5.34 -10.01
CA SER A 70 9.71 -6.11 -8.77
C SER A 70 9.36 -5.26 -7.55
N ASP A 71 9.73 -3.98 -7.56
CA ASP A 71 9.44 -2.99 -6.52
C ASP A 71 8.14 -2.20 -6.76
N TYR A 72 7.30 -2.62 -7.70
CA TYR A 72 6.07 -1.89 -8.06
C TYR A 72 5.13 -1.71 -6.86
N PHE A 73 4.91 -2.75 -6.06
CA PHE A 73 4.08 -2.64 -4.87
C PHE A 73 4.77 -1.91 -3.71
N ASP A 74 6.10 -1.86 -3.68
CA ASP A 74 6.83 -0.97 -2.76
C ASP A 74 6.62 0.50 -3.15
N CYS A 75 6.64 0.82 -4.46
CA CYS A 75 6.25 2.14 -4.97
C CYS A 75 4.80 2.46 -4.61
N TRP A 76 3.91 1.48 -4.68
CA TRP A 76 2.49 1.62 -4.33
C TRP A 76 2.31 2.01 -2.86
N VAL A 77 2.99 1.30 -1.95
CA VAL A 77 2.92 1.60 -0.51
C VAL A 77 3.53 2.98 -0.23
N ALA A 78 4.65 3.33 -0.86
CA ALA A 78 5.27 4.65 -0.72
C ALA A 78 4.32 5.77 -1.20
N ALA A 79 3.68 5.58 -2.35
CA ALA A 79 2.74 6.56 -2.92
C ALA A 79 1.53 6.75 -2.01
N LEU A 80 0.96 5.64 -1.50
CA LEU A 80 -0.16 5.68 -0.57
C LEU A 80 0.21 6.41 0.71
N SER A 81 1.38 6.10 1.28
CA SER A 81 1.92 6.71 2.49
C SER A 81 2.05 8.23 2.35
N ASN A 82 2.66 8.67 1.25
CA ASN A 82 2.81 10.10 0.95
C ASN A 82 1.46 10.79 0.77
N LEU A 83 0.52 10.13 0.09
CA LEU A 83 -0.80 10.69 -0.17
C LEU A 83 -1.62 10.84 1.13
N VAL A 84 -1.62 9.84 2.01
CA VAL A 84 -2.33 9.95 3.30
C VAL A 84 -1.68 10.98 4.23
N ALA A 85 -0.35 11.14 4.18
CA ALA A 85 0.36 12.18 4.91
C ALA A 85 0.02 13.58 4.36
N ALA A 86 0.03 13.76 3.05
CA ALA A 86 -0.34 15.02 2.39
C ALA A 86 -1.80 15.44 2.66
N ARG A 87 -2.69 14.48 2.89
CA ARG A 87 -4.10 14.71 3.26
C ARG A 87 -4.30 14.90 4.77
N GLY A 88 -3.25 14.87 5.58
CA GLY A 88 -3.31 15.09 7.03
C GLY A 88 -3.93 13.95 7.83
N VAL A 89 -4.07 12.76 7.25
CA VAL A 89 -4.56 11.55 7.95
C VAL A 89 -3.51 11.02 8.91
N THR A 90 -2.23 11.22 8.56
CA THR A 90 -1.06 10.93 9.37
C THR A 90 0.04 11.94 9.02
N ASP A 91 1.21 11.80 9.63
CA ASP A 91 2.41 12.52 9.24
C ASP A 91 3.55 11.54 8.99
N GLU A 92 4.54 11.95 8.20
CA GLU A 92 5.68 11.11 7.80
C GLU A 92 6.48 10.62 9.01
N THR A 93 6.56 11.42 10.08
CA THR A 93 7.29 11.08 11.30
C THR A 93 6.58 9.96 12.05
N ALA A 94 5.25 10.04 12.18
CA ALA A 94 4.42 9.03 12.82
C ALA A 94 4.48 7.70 12.05
N LEU A 95 4.44 7.74 10.72
CA LEU A 95 4.52 6.55 9.89
C LEU A 95 5.90 5.88 9.99
N SER A 96 6.97 6.67 9.91
CA SER A 96 8.35 6.19 10.09
C SER A 96 8.55 5.58 11.47
N ALA A 97 8.10 6.26 12.53
CA ALA A 97 8.18 5.77 13.89
C ALA A 97 7.42 4.45 14.10
N LEU A 98 6.26 4.28 13.44
CA LEU A 98 5.49 3.04 13.49
C LEU A 98 6.21 1.91 12.76
N SER A 99 6.77 2.17 11.58
CA SER A 99 7.58 1.21 10.82
C SER A 99 8.78 0.74 11.65
N ASP A 100 9.55 1.67 12.22
CA ASP A 100 10.70 1.35 13.07
C ASP A 100 10.31 0.52 14.29
N ARG A 101 9.13 0.82 14.88
CA ARG A 101 8.62 0.06 16.02
C ARG A 101 8.23 -1.36 15.61
N TRP A 102 7.66 -1.56 14.42
CA TRP A 102 7.41 -2.91 13.90
C TRP A 102 8.70 -3.67 13.60
N SER A 103 9.73 -3.00 13.06
CA SER A 103 11.05 -3.62 12.85
C SER A 103 11.65 -4.11 14.16
N ARG A 104 11.65 -3.26 15.20
CA ARG A 104 12.10 -3.66 16.55
C ARG A 104 11.27 -4.79 17.14
N ALA A 105 9.94 -4.75 17.00
CA ALA A 105 9.08 -5.84 17.44
C ALA A 105 9.44 -7.16 16.75
N ALA A 106 9.69 -7.14 15.44
CA ALA A 106 10.06 -8.32 14.67
C ALA A 106 11.41 -8.89 15.15
N GLU A 107 12.41 -8.04 15.36
CA GLU A 107 13.74 -8.43 15.88
C GLU A 107 13.66 -9.02 17.30
N ALA A 108 12.79 -8.47 18.15
CA ALA A 108 12.61 -8.93 19.53
C ALA A 108 11.73 -10.18 19.67
N THR A 109 11.07 -10.63 18.59
CA THR A 109 10.13 -11.76 18.62
C THR A 109 10.85 -13.06 18.29
N PRO A 110 10.92 -14.04 19.23
CA PRO A 110 11.47 -15.35 18.93
C PRO A 110 10.77 -16.04 17.76
N HIS A 111 11.52 -16.80 16.95
CA HIS A 111 10.96 -17.56 15.84
C HIS A 111 9.80 -18.47 16.28
N GLY A 112 8.73 -18.51 15.50
CA GLY A 112 7.53 -19.29 15.79
C GLY A 112 6.54 -18.60 16.75
N THR A 113 6.83 -17.38 17.22
CA THR A 113 5.87 -16.58 18.01
C THR A 113 5.31 -15.41 17.19
N PRO A 114 4.05 -14.98 17.42
CA PRO A 114 3.48 -13.85 16.71
C PRO A 114 4.17 -12.52 17.05
N ILE A 115 4.47 -11.72 16.02
CA ILE A 115 5.01 -10.37 16.20
C ILE A 115 3.90 -9.44 16.71
N ARG A 116 4.12 -8.82 17.88
CA ARG A 116 3.22 -7.82 18.45
C ARG A 116 3.99 -6.52 18.65
N LEU A 117 3.33 -5.37 18.46
CA LEU A 117 3.94 -4.06 18.69
C LEU A 117 4.47 -3.87 20.11
N GLU A 118 3.87 -4.54 21.08
CA GLU A 118 4.29 -4.56 22.49
C GLU A 118 5.72 -5.12 22.66
N ASN A 119 6.15 -6.00 21.74
CA ASN A 119 7.48 -6.61 21.76
C ASN A 119 8.60 -5.60 21.41
N ALA A 120 8.25 -4.42 20.89
CA ALA A 120 9.20 -3.35 20.56
C ALA A 120 9.62 -2.50 21.76
N SER A 121 9.10 -2.79 22.96
CA SER A 121 9.53 -2.11 24.20
C SER A 121 10.92 -2.60 24.61
N PRO A 122 11.76 -1.70 25.18
CA PRO A 122 13.05 -2.07 25.76
C PRO A 122 12.90 -2.98 26.99
#